data_AF-X1SH99-F1
#
_entry.id   AF-X1SH99-F1
#
_cell.length_a   1.000
_cell.length_b   1.000
_cell.length_c   1.000
_cell.angle_alpha   90.00
_cell.angle_beta   90.00
_cell.angle_gamma   90.00
#
_symmetry.space_group_name_H-M   'P 1'
#
loop_
_entity.id
_entity.type
_entity.pdbx_description
1 polymer ?
#
loop_
_entity_poly.entity_id
_entity_poly.type
_entity_poly.pdbx_seq_one_letter_code
_entity_poly.pdbx_strand_id
1 'polypeptide(L)'
;QFEVFKETLFKVIDTKNWHSFLKIIQSIGYKSSGLIASGNSIVNSYIFYLLGKLSYNIDFKELERLIAKWFFMSSLTSRYSGSSESIMESDLNKVKNAKNGDEFKTALLNIVDSTLTNDFWNISLPNDLLVTSNTISPVANAFFASLICNGTNALFSGKKVGDLYDPSIKIKKSSLGNQSRIKLV
;
A
#
# COMPACT_ATOMS: atom_id res chain seq x y z
N GLN A 1 27.38 14.39 10.30
CA GLN A 1 26.25 14.20 9.35
C GLN A 1 26.48 13.04 8.40
N PHE A 2 27.65 12.92 7.74
CA PHE A 2 27.94 11.82 6.81
C PHE A 2 27.90 10.41 7.44
N GLU A 3 28.47 10.23 8.63
CA GLU A 3 28.48 8.91 9.30
C GLU A 3 27.08 8.46 9.76
N VAL A 4 26.27 9.37 10.32
CA VAL A 4 24.85 9.09 10.66
C VAL A 4 24.04 8.68 9.43
N PHE A 5 24.30 9.35 8.30
CA PHE A 5 23.68 8.99 7.02
C PHE A 5 24.12 7.61 6.55
N LYS A 6 25.41 7.29 6.64
CA LYS A 6 25.98 6.00 6.26
C LYS A 6 25.42 4.84 7.12
N GLU A 7 25.33 5.03 8.43
CA GLU A 7 24.71 4.07 9.34
C GLU A 7 23.22 3.86 9.05
N THR A 8 22.50 4.95 8.76
CA THR A 8 21.08 4.89 8.40
C THR A 8 20.88 4.14 7.08
N LEU A 9 21.74 4.40 6.08
CA LEU A 9 21.73 3.68 4.82
C LEU A 9 21.86 2.17 5.02
N PHE A 10 22.85 1.71 5.80
CA PHE A 10 23.01 0.27 6.04
C PHE A 10 21.76 -0.37 6.65
N LYS A 11 21.04 0.35 7.51
CA LYS A 11 19.78 -0.14 8.10
C LYS A 11 18.61 -0.13 7.11
N VAL A 12 18.55 0.86 6.22
CA VAL A 12 17.53 0.97 5.15
C VAL A 12 17.69 -0.13 4.12
N ILE A 13 18.92 -0.41 3.69
CA ILE A 13 19.24 -1.42 2.67
C ILE A 13 19.29 -2.84 3.29
N ASP A 14 19.03 -2.98 4.59
CA ASP A 14 18.96 -4.29 5.24
C ASP A 14 17.82 -5.12 4.62
N THR A 15 18.22 -6.19 3.94
CA THR A 15 17.31 -7.12 3.29
C THR A 15 16.31 -7.72 4.29
N LYS A 16 16.66 -7.97 5.55
CA LYS A 16 15.72 -8.54 6.53
C LYS A 16 14.59 -7.57 6.84
N ASN A 17 14.91 -6.28 6.98
CA ASN A 17 13.91 -5.23 7.21
C ASN A 17 12.97 -5.12 6.01
N TRP A 18 13.53 -5.12 4.80
CA TRP A 18 12.76 -5.08 3.56
C TRP A 18 11.82 -6.28 3.41
N HIS A 19 12.31 -7.51 3.59
CA HIS A 19 11.47 -8.72 3.48
C HIS A 19 10.37 -8.75 4.56
N SER A 20 10.67 -8.29 5.77
CA SER A 20 9.66 -8.21 6.84
C SER A 20 8.57 -7.19 6.51
N PHE A 21 8.96 -6.02 5.98
CA PHE A 21 8.01 -5.02 5.50
C PHE A 21 7.15 -5.55 4.34
N LEU A 22 7.76 -6.20 3.35
CA LEU A 22 7.01 -6.78 2.23
C LEU A 22 6.02 -7.86 2.69
N LYS A 23 6.34 -8.64 3.72
CA LYS A 23 5.38 -9.59 4.33
C LYS A 23 4.15 -8.89 4.89
N ILE A 24 4.32 -7.72 5.51
CA ILE A 24 3.20 -6.88 6.00
C ILE A 24 2.33 -6.43 4.83
N ILE A 25 2.94 -5.97 3.73
CA ILE A 25 2.19 -5.53 2.53
C ILE A 25 1.45 -6.71 1.87
N GLN A 26 2.08 -7.88 1.81
CA GLN A 26 1.45 -9.09 1.27
C GLN A 26 0.33 -9.62 2.16
N SER A 27 0.42 -9.45 3.48
CA SER A 27 -0.60 -9.93 4.43
C SER A 27 -1.92 -9.18 4.28
N ILE A 28 -1.89 -7.92 3.86
CA ILE A 28 -3.08 -7.12 3.51
C ILE A 28 -3.54 -7.27 2.04
N GLY A 29 -3.03 -8.28 1.33
CA GLY A 29 -3.52 -8.66 0.01
C GLY A 29 -2.84 -8.01 -1.20
N TYR A 30 -1.88 -7.11 -0.99
CA TYR A 30 -1.07 -6.52 -2.08
C TYR A 30 0.04 -7.47 -2.51
N LYS A 31 -0.35 -8.56 -3.19
CA LYS A 31 0.55 -9.67 -3.57
C LYS A 31 1.34 -9.45 -4.87
N SER A 32 0.97 -8.45 -5.67
CA SER A 32 1.62 -8.17 -6.95
C SER A 32 1.86 -6.68 -7.13
N SER A 33 2.88 -6.33 -7.92
CA SER A 33 3.13 -4.94 -8.31
C SER A 33 1.98 -4.32 -9.10
N GLY A 34 1.16 -5.14 -9.78
CA GLY A 34 -0.03 -4.67 -10.49
C GLY A 34 -1.13 -4.12 -9.57
N LEU A 35 -1.13 -4.50 -8.29
CA LEU A 35 -2.03 -3.94 -7.27
C LEU A 35 -1.47 -2.66 -6.64
N ILE A 36 -0.24 -2.28 -6.95
CA ILE A 36 0.39 -1.10 -6.36
C ILE A 36 0.37 0.02 -7.40
N ALA A 37 -0.49 1.01 -7.17
CA ALA A 37 -0.65 2.14 -8.08
C ALA A 37 0.57 3.08 -8.11
N SER A 38 1.29 3.20 -6.99
CA SER A 38 2.44 4.10 -6.86
C SER A 38 3.58 3.46 -6.05
N GLY A 39 4.78 3.45 -6.62
CA GLY A 39 5.99 3.02 -5.92
C GLY A 39 6.32 3.90 -4.70
N ASN A 40 5.95 5.18 -4.74
CA ASN A 40 6.17 6.11 -3.63
C ASN A 40 5.42 5.68 -2.37
N SER A 41 4.22 5.08 -2.51
CA SER A 41 3.48 4.55 -1.36
C SER A 41 4.22 3.42 -0.66
N ILE A 42 4.98 2.59 -1.40
CA ILE A 42 5.84 1.56 -0.82
C ILE A 42 6.99 2.22 -0.06
N VAL A 43 7.73 3.12 -0.72
CA VAL A 43 8.94 3.76 -0.16
C VAL A 43 8.61 4.55 1.09
N ASN A 44 7.58 5.40 1.05
CA ASN A 44 7.18 6.22 2.20
C ASN A 44 6.67 5.36 3.37
N SER A 45 5.91 4.30 3.09
CA SER A 45 5.48 3.37 4.14
C SER A 45 6.65 2.60 4.76
N TYR A 46 7.67 2.27 3.96
CA TYR A 46 8.88 1.63 4.46
C TYR A 46 9.68 2.57 5.38
N ILE A 47 9.71 3.87 5.10
CA ILE A 47 10.33 4.85 5.99
C ILE A 47 9.64 4.86 7.36
N PHE A 48 8.30 4.89 7.42
CA PHE A 48 7.58 4.81 8.69
C PHE A 48 7.77 3.47 9.41
N TYR A 49 7.89 2.37 8.68
CA TYR A 49 8.22 1.06 9.25
C TYR A 49 9.60 1.09 9.93
N LEU A 50 10.62 1.65 9.27
CA LEU A 50 11.95 1.78 9.83
C LEU A 50 11.99 2.71 11.04
N LEU A 51 11.26 3.84 11.01
CA LEU A 51 11.15 4.74 12.16
C LEU A 51 10.52 4.03 13.37
N GLY A 52 9.39 3.36 13.17
CA GLY A 52 8.72 2.62 14.24
C GLY A 52 9.59 1.52 14.83
N LYS A 53 10.35 0.80 13.99
CA LYS A 53 11.24 -0.29 14.42
C LYS A 53 12.53 0.20 15.08
N LEU A 54 13.22 1.16 14.47
CA LEU A 54 14.60 1.53 14.83
C LEU A 54 14.64 2.69 15.82
N SER A 55 13.76 3.68 15.68
CA SER A 55 13.76 4.88 16.53
C SER A 55 12.86 4.70 17.75
N TYR A 56 11.73 4.01 17.60
CA TYR A 56 10.72 3.88 18.65
C TYR A 56 10.61 2.47 19.25
N ASN A 57 11.35 1.48 18.72
CA ASN A 57 11.40 0.10 19.20
C ASN A 57 10.01 -0.52 19.47
N ILE A 58 9.06 -0.26 18.57
CA ILE A 58 7.68 -0.76 18.69
C ILE A 58 7.66 -2.27 18.49
N ASP A 59 6.83 -2.98 19.27
CA ASP A 59 6.63 -4.42 19.12
C ASP A 59 6.22 -4.77 17.68
N PHE A 60 6.76 -5.88 17.16
CA PHE A 60 6.58 -6.25 15.76
C PHE A 60 5.11 -6.41 15.36
N LYS A 61 4.27 -6.99 16.24
CA LYS A 61 2.86 -7.23 15.94
C LYS A 61 2.06 -5.94 15.89
N GLU A 62 2.40 -4.98 16.74
CA GLU A 62 1.81 -3.65 16.71
C GLU A 62 2.26 -2.85 15.49
N LEU A 63 3.56 -2.91 15.19
CA LEU A 63 4.14 -2.24 14.02
C LEU A 63 3.56 -2.80 12.71
N GLU A 64 3.38 -4.11 12.62
CA GLU A 64 2.72 -4.76 11.47
C GLU A 64 1.33 -4.17 11.22
N ARG A 65 0.50 -4.10 12.26
CA ARG A 65 -0.85 -3.54 12.16
C ARG A 65 -0.84 -2.06 11.81
N LEU A 66 0.07 -1.29 12.39
CA LEU A 66 0.19 0.15 12.15
C LEU A 66 0.57 0.44 10.69
N ILE A 67 1.61 -0.24 10.19
CA ILE A 67 2.12 -0.05 8.84
C ILE A 67 1.16 -0.59 7.79
N ALA A 68 0.47 -1.70 8.07
CA ALA A 68 -0.62 -2.20 7.24
C ALA A 68 -1.71 -1.13 7.02
N LYS A 69 -2.20 -0.50 8.10
CA LYS A 69 -3.18 0.60 8.01
C LYS A 69 -2.64 1.81 7.25
N TRP A 70 -1.41 2.21 7.56
CA TRP A 70 -0.76 3.35 6.91
C TRP A 70 -0.61 3.16 5.41
N PHE A 71 -0.08 2.01 4.99
CA PHE A 71 0.10 1.69 3.58
C PHE A 71 -1.25 1.60 2.86
N PHE A 72 -2.24 0.94 3.46
CA PHE A 72 -3.57 0.83 2.89
C PHE A 72 -4.19 2.21 2.64
N MET A 73 -4.18 3.11 3.64
CA MET A 73 -4.65 4.49 3.50
C MET A 73 -3.89 5.23 2.40
N SER A 74 -2.55 5.16 2.43
CA SER A 74 -1.69 5.87 1.47
C SER A 74 -1.88 5.38 0.04
N SER A 75 -2.07 4.07 -0.15
CA SER A 75 -2.35 3.46 -1.44
C SER A 75 -3.76 3.81 -1.92
N LEU A 76 -4.75 3.74 -1.04
CA LEU A 76 -6.15 3.96 -1.39
C LEU A 76 -6.40 5.41 -1.85
N THR A 77 -5.82 6.36 -1.13
CA THR A 77 -6.00 7.81 -1.37
C THR A 77 -5.02 8.40 -2.37
N SER A 78 -4.12 7.59 -2.94
CA SER A 78 -3.02 8.07 -3.79
C SER A 78 -2.19 9.19 -3.15
N ARG A 79 -2.02 9.13 -1.83
CA ARG A 79 -1.39 10.19 -1.01
C ARG A 79 -0.05 10.66 -1.56
N TYR A 80 0.73 9.78 -2.18
CA TYR A 80 2.07 10.05 -2.69
C TYR A 80 2.21 10.04 -4.22
N SER A 81 1.12 10.18 -4.97
CA SER A 81 1.15 10.10 -6.44
C SER A 81 1.48 11.43 -7.15
N GLY A 82 1.49 12.56 -6.42
CA GLY A 82 1.84 13.89 -6.95
C GLY A 82 3.05 14.50 -6.22
N SER A 83 2.81 15.40 -5.27
CA SER A 83 3.85 16.03 -4.43
C SER A 83 4.31 15.13 -3.28
N SER A 84 4.85 13.97 -3.64
CA SER A 84 5.21 12.93 -2.67
C SER A 84 6.18 13.41 -1.58
N GLU A 85 7.18 14.22 -1.95
CA GLU A 85 8.20 14.74 -1.02
C GLU A 85 7.60 15.70 0.01
N SER A 86 6.83 16.70 -0.43
CA SER A 86 6.21 17.68 0.48
C SER A 86 5.21 17.04 1.44
N ILE A 87 4.44 16.06 0.96
CA ILE A 87 3.49 15.32 1.80
C ILE A 87 4.24 14.45 2.80
N MET A 88 5.32 13.77 2.36
CA MET A 88 6.17 12.98 3.23
C MET A 88 6.84 13.85 4.31
N GLU A 89 7.34 15.03 3.95
CA GLU A 89 7.90 15.98 4.92
C GLU A 89 6.85 16.43 5.95
N SER A 90 5.63 16.75 5.49
CA SER A 90 4.52 17.08 6.38
C SER A 90 4.19 15.94 7.36
N ASP A 91 4.14 14.70 6.85
CA ASP A 91 3.85 13.52 7.67
C ASP A 91 4.98 13.23 8.67
N LEU A 92 6.25 13.37 8.26
CA LEU A 92 7.41 13.26 9.14
C LEU A 92 7.37 14.32 10.25
N ASN A 93 7.02 15.57 9.92
CA ASN A 93 6.93 16.64 10.91
C ASN A 93 5.85 16.37 11.99
N LYS A 94 4.75 15.69 11.63
CA LYS A 94 3.71 15.30 12.59
C LYS A 94 4.17 14.24 13.59
N VAL A 95 5.09 13.36 13.19
CA VAL A 95 5.64 12.31 14.06
C VAL A 95 6.94 12.69 14.74
N LYS A 96 7.60 13.78 14.31
CA LYS A 96 8.92 14.21 14.80
C LYS A 96 8.95 14.53 16.30
N ASN A 97 7.83 14.96 16.86
CA ASN A 97 7.74 15.36 18.27
C ASN A 97 7.33 14.19 19.20
N ALA A 98 7.09 13.00 18.66
CA ALA A 98 6.74 11.84 19.46
C ALA A 98 7.94 11.43 20.33
N LYS A 99 7.71 11.22 21.62
CA LYS A 99 8.77 10.87 22.60
C LYS A 99 8.94 9.37 22.78
N ASN A 100 7.93 8.59 22.42
CA ASN A 100 7.88 7.14 22.61
C ASN A 100 7.06 6.49 21.49
N GLY A 101 7.08 5.14 21.45
CA GLY A 101 6.35 4.38 20.43
C GLY A 101 4.83 4.55 20.47
N ASP A 102 4.24 4.83 21.63
CA ASP A 102 2.79 5.04 21.74
C ASP A 102 2.34 6.37 21.13
N GLU A 103 3.11 7.43 21.36
CA GLU A 103 2.90 8.73 20.73
C GLU A 103 3.09 8.64 19.21
N PHE A 104 4.09 7.89 18.74
CA PHE A 104 4.30 7.66 17.31
C PHE A 104 3.12 6.90 16.68
N LYS A 105 2.65 5.82 17.32
CA LYS A 105 1.46 5.07 16.90
C LYS A 105 0.24 5.99 16.81
N THR A 106 0.02 6.79 17.84
CA THR A 106 -1.13 7.71 17.93
C THR A 106 -1.07 8.76 16.82
N ALA A 107 0.10 9.35 16.57
CA ALA A 107 0.28 10.34 15.51
C ALA A 107 -0.04 9.78 14.11
N LEU A 108 0.45 8.57 13.81
CA LEU A 108 0.14 7.89 12.55
C LEU A 108 -1.35 7.53 12.43
N LEU A 109 -1.94 6.98 13.49
CA LEU A 109 -3.36 6.62 13.50
C LEU A 109 -4.25 7.85 13.35
N ASN A 110 -3.93 8.97 13.99
CA ASN A 110 -4.68 10.21 13.82
C ASN A 110 -4.69 10.70 12.37
N ILE A 111 -3.58 10.55 11.64
CA ILE A 111 -3.53 10.88 10.21
C ILE A 111 -4.39 9.90 9.40
N VAL A 112 -4.34 8.60 9.72
CA VAL A 112 -5.18 7.59 9.05
C VAL A 112 -6.66 7.89 9.27
N ASP A 113 -7.08 8.12 10.52
CA ASP A 113 -8.47 8.31 10.89
C ASP A 113 -9.03 9.66 10.39
N SER A 114 -8.20 10.71 10.33
CA SER A 114 -8.57 11.99 9.72
C SER A 114 -8.63 11.95 8.19
N THR A 115 -7.96 10.97 7.56
CA THR A 115 -8.02 10.76 6.11
C THR A 115 -9.19 9.86 5.73
N LEU A 116 -9.39 8.76 6.45
CA LEU A 116 -10.41 7.74 6.20
C LEU A 116 -11.65 7.96 7.07
N THR A 117 -12.22 9.16 6.98
CA THR A 117 -13.42 9.54 7.73
C THR A 117 -14.67 8.78 7.26
N ASN A 118 -15.77 8.86 8.02
CA ASN A 118 -17.05 8.30 7.58
C ASN A 118 -17.51 8.88 6.23
N ASP A 119 -17.27 10.17 5.99
CA ASP A 119 -17.60 10.82 4.72
C ASP A 119 -16.74 10.30 3.57
N PHE A 120 -15.46 10.00 3.83
CA PHE A 120 -14.61 9.36 2.83
C PHE A 120 -15.24 8.04 2.36
N TRP A 121 -15.68 7.19 3.30
CA TRP A 121 -16.28 5.89 2.98
C TRP A 121 -17.65 6.00 2.30
N ASN A 122 -18.50 6.92 2.75
CA ASN A 122 -19.88 7.02 2.28
C ASN A 122 -20.03 7.87 1.01
N ILE A 123 -19.10 8.78 0.74
CA ILE A 123 -19.24 9.79 -0.32
C ILE A 123 -18.04 9.76 -1.27
N SER A 124 -16.82 10.02 -0.76
CA SER A 124 -15.64 10.16 -1.63
C SER A 124 -15.32 8.88 -2.38
N LEU A 125 -15.29 7.74 -1.68
CA LEU A 125 -14.90 6.46 -2.23
C LEU A 125 -15.89 5.95 -3.31
N PRO A 126 -17.23 5.97 -3.09
CA PRO A 126 -18.18 5.62 -4.15
C PRO A 126 -18.08 6.55 -5.36
N ASN A 127 -17.91 7.86 -5.15
CA ASN A 127 -17.77 8.81 -6.26
C ASN A 127 -16.51 8.53 -7.09
N ASP A 128 -15.37 8.26 -6.43
CA ASP A 128 -14.12 7.91 -7.12
C ASP A 128 -14.27 6.63 -7.96
N LEU A 129 -15.01 5.64 -7.47
CA LEU A 129 -15.33 4.42 -8.23
C LEU A 129 -16.14 4.71 -9.50
N LEU A 130 -17.12 5.63 -9.41
CA LEU A 130 -18.03 5.94 -10.51
C LEU A 130 -17.38 6.83 -11.59
N VAL A 131 -16.42 7.68 -11.19
CA VAL A 131 -15.79 8.67 -12.08
C VAL A 131 -14.52 8.13 -12.76
N THR A 132 -13.91 7.07 -12.24
CA THR A 132 -12.61 6.60 -12.74
C THR A 132 -12.70 5.86 -14.07
N SER A 133 -12.21 6.48 -15.14
CA SER A 133 -11.90 5.86 -16.44
C SER A 133 -10.44 5.36 -16.57
N ASN A 134 -9.65 5.48 -15.51
CA ASN A 134 -8.23 5.08 -15.51
C ASN A 134 -8.06 3.56 -15.51
N THR A 135 -7.15 3.09 -16.37
CA THR A 135 -6.71 1.70 -16.47
C THR A 135 -6.09 1.13 -15.17
N ILE A 136 -5.65 2.01 -14.26
CA ILE A 136 -5.09 1.66 -12.94
C ILE A 136 -5.80 2.53 -11.89
N SER A 137 -6.78 1.95 -11.19
CA SER A 137 -7.52 2.63 -10.12
C SER A 137 -7.00 2.18 -8.76
N PRO A 138 -6.50 3.12 -7.92
CA PRO A 138 -6.07 2.82 -6.55
C PRO A 138 -7.18 2.20 -5.71
N VAL A 139 -8.42 2.67 -5.91
CA VAL A 139 -9.60 2.14 -5.23
C VAL A 139 -9.93 0.72 -5.68
N ALA A 140 -9.90 0.44 -6.98
CA ALA A 140 -10.10 -0.91 -7.48
C ALA A 140 -9.01 -1.88 -6.97
N ASN A 141 -7.76 -1.42 -6.91
CA ASN A 141 -6.66 -2.21 -6.36
C ASN A 141 -6.84 -2.52 -4.87
N ALA A 142 -7.28 -1.54 -4.07
CA ALA A 142 -7.60 -1.76 -2.66
C ALA A 142 -8.78 -2.73 -2.48
N PHE A 143 -9.79 -2.67 -3.36
CA PHE A 143 -10.89 -3.64 -3.39
C PHE A 143 -10.40 -5.06 -3.70
N PHE A 144 -9.57 -5.24 -4.74
CA PHE A 144 -8.99 -6.56 -5.02
C PHE A 144 -8.09 -7.05 -3.88
N ALA A 145 -7.29 -6.16 -3.28
CA ALA A 145 -6.46 -6.50 -2.13
C ALA A 145 -7.32 -7.01 -0.95
N SER A 146 -8.48 -6.40 -0.67
CA SER A 146 -9.37 -6.85 0.40
C SER A 146 -10.00 -8.22 0.09
N LEU A 147 -10.38 -8.49 -1.17
CA LEU A 147 -10.83 -9.82 -1.61
C LEU A 147 -9.75 -10.89 -1.43
N ILE A 148 -8.50 -10.54 -1.75
CA ILE A 148 -7.34 -11.43 -1.58
C ILE A 148 -7.07 -11.70 -0.10
N CYS A 149 -7.14 -10.66 0.73
CA CYS A 149 -6.98 -10.76 2.18
C CYS A 149 -8.05 -11.68 2.80
N ASN A 150 -9.30 -11.54 2.35
CA ASN A 150 -10.42 -12.39 2.80
C ASN A 150 -10.40 -13.80 2.19
N GLY A 151 -9.47 -14.11 1.28
CA GLY A 151 -9.38 -15.41 0.63
C GLY A 151 -10.59 -15.74 -0.26
N THR A 152 -11.26 -14.71 -0.80
CA THR A 152 -12.48 -14.85 -1.58
C THR A 152 -12.25 -15.62 -2.89
N ASN A 153 -13.22 -16.43 -3.27
CA ASN A 153 -13.22 -17.17 -4.53
C ASN A 153 -13.61 -16.27 -5.72
N ALA A 154 -13.06 -16.54 -6.89
CA ALA A 154 -13.47 -15.90 -8.13
C ALA A 154 -14.91 -16.34 -8.50
N LEU A 155 -15.64 -15.46 -9.19
CA LEU A 155 -17.04 -15.71 -9.56
C LEU A 155 -17.16 -17.02 -10.35
N PHE A 156 -18.06 -17.90 -9.89
CA PHE A 156 -18.31 -19.24 -10.45
C PHE A 156 -17.07 -20.17 -10.50
N SER A 157 -16.04 -19.91 -9.71
CA SER A 157 -14.81 -20.72 -9.66
C SER A 157 -14.47 -21.16 -8.24
N GLY A 158 -13.84 -22.33 -8.10
CA GLY A 158 -13.19 -22.74 -6.85
C GLY A 158 -11.81 -22.09 -6.65
N LYS A 159 -11.31 -21.33 -7.62
CA LYS A 159 -10.02 -20.61 -7.53
C LYS A 159 -10.17 -19.33 -6.71
N LYS A 160 -9.13 -18.96 -5.97
CA LYS A 160 -9.11 -17.71 -5.21
C LYS A 160 -8.79 -16.54 -6.12
N VAL A 161 -9.32 -15.36 -5.80
CA VAL A 161 -8.96 -14.11 -6.50
C VAL A 161 -7.45 -13.86 -6.43
N GLY A 162 -6.81 -14.22 -5.33
CA GLY A 162 -5.36 -14.11 -5.16
C GLY A 162 -4.53 -14.90 -6.16
N ASP A 163 -5.05 -16.01 -6.69
CA ASP A 163 -4.34 -16.85 -7.65
C ASP A 163 -4.16 -16.12 -9.01
N LEU A 164 -5.04 -15.16 -9.32
CA LEU A 164 -4.95 -14.33 -10.53
C LEU A 164 -3.79 -13.33 -10.47
N TYR A 165 -3.33 -13.01 -9.26
CA TYR A 165 -2.25 -12.06 -9.00
C TYR A 165 -0.94 -12.76 -8.61
N ASP A 166 -0.86 -14.08 -8.79
CA ASP A 166 0.39 -14.80 -8.59
C ASP A 166 1.43 -14.35 -9.63
N PRO A 167 2.55 -13.73 -9.21
CA PRO A 167 3.57 -13.26 -10.12
C PRO A 167 4.26 -14.39 -10.92
N SER A 168 4.14 -15.65 -10.46
CA SER A 168 4.64 -16.84 -11.16
C SER A 168 3.76 -17.20 -12.37
N ILE A 169 2.49 -16.81 -12.35
CA ILE A 169 1.51 -17.07 -13.41
C ILE A 169 1.47 -15.85 -14.33
N LYS A 170 2.56 -15.56 -15.05
CA LYS A 170 2.51 -14.56 -16.13
C LYS A 170 1.70 -15.11 -17.30
N ILE A 171 0.38 -14.93 -17.26
CA ILE A 171 -0.46 -15.13 -18.45
C ILE A 171 -0.02 -14.08 -19.47
N LYS A 172 0.51 -14.55 -20.61
CA LYS A 172 0.88 -13.71 -21.75
C LYS A 172 -0.39 -12.94 -22.17
N LYS A 173 -0.46 -11.64 -21.86
CA LYS A 173 -1.59 -10.73 -22.15
C LYS A 173 -1.85 -10.51 -23.66
N SER A 174 -1.44 -11.44 -24.54
CA SER A 174 -1.46 -11.30 -26.00
C SER A 174 -2.50 -12.15 -26.73
N SER A 175 -3.42 -12.85 -26.04
CA SER A 175 -4.38 -13.74 -26.72
C SER A 175 -5.85 -13.28 -26.73
N LEU A 176 -6.21 -12.19 -26.05
CA LEU A 176 -7.62 -11.75 -25.93
C LEU A 176 -7.98 -10.49 -26.75
N GLY A 177 -7.04 -9.94 -27.54
CA GLY A 177 -7.25 -8.75 -28.37
C GLY A 177 -7.44 -8.99 -29.88
N ASN A 178 -7.32 -10.24 -30.37
CA ASN A 178 -7.23 -10.52 -31.81
C ASN A 178 -8.35 -11.41 -32.39
N GLN A 179 -9.45 -11.63 -31.69
CA GLN A 179 -10.60 -12.37 -32.24
C GLN A 179 -11.80 -11.50 -32.66
N SER A 180 -11.70 -10.17 -32.62
CA SER A 180 -12.81 -9.27 -33.01
C SER A 180 -12.66 -8.62 -34.39
N ARG A 181 -11.81 -9.16 -35.28
CA ARG A 181 -11.80 -8.77 -36.70
C ARG A 181 -12.27 -9.91 -37.59
N ILE A 182 -13.52 -10.30 -37.41
CA ILE A 182 -14.29 -10.90 -38.50
C ILE A 182 -14.59 -9.74 -39.46
N LYS A 183 -13.83 -9.69 -40.57
CA LYS A 183 -14.22 -8.91 -41.74
C LYS A 183 -15.56 -9.45 -42.22
N LEU A 184 -16.62 -8.67 -42.08
CA LEU A 184 -17.77 -8.81 -42.95
C LEU A 184 -17.50 -7.94 -44.18
N VAL A 185 -17.62 -8.60 -45.32
CA VAL A 185 -17.59 -8.12 -46.69
C VAL A 185 -18.55 -6.96 -46.88
#